data_AF-A0A433BEI5-F1
#
_entry.id   AF-A0A433BEI5-F1
#
_cell.length_a   1.000
_cell.length_b   1.000
_cell.length_c   1.000
_cell.angle_alpha   90.00
_cell.angle_beta   90.00
_cell.angle_gamma   90.00
#
_symmetry.space_group_name_H-M   'P 1'
#
loop_
_entity.id
_entity.type
_entity.pdbx_description
1 polymer ?
#
loop_
_entity_poly.entity_id
_entity_poly.type
_entity_poly.pdbx_seq_one_letter_code
_entity_poly.pdbx_strand_id
1 'polypeptide(L)' 'MALNSGVFTVNFNPALGAGNYTVLLDGRTSNGRSLALRSGGDPVAGLTLTPGWLDAGGETIQSICFMVAR' A
#
# COMPACT_ATOMS: atom_id res chain seq x y z
N MET A 1 -11.91 0.15 18.22
CA MET A 1 -11.76 1.26 17.25
C MET A 1 -11.04 0.69 16.04
N ALA A 2 -11.66 0.75 14.85
CA ALA A 2 -11.10 0.20 13.62
C ALA A 2 -10.10 1.19 12.99
N LEU A 3 -9.10 0.69 12.27
CA LEU A 3 -8.20 1.54 11.47
C LEU A 3 -9.01 2.42 10.53
N ASN A 4 -8.60 3.68 10.42
CA ASN A 4 -9.06 4.54 9.35
C ASN A 4 -8.68 3.87 8.02
N SER A 5 -9.69 3.42 7.26
CA SER A 5 -9.57 2.71 5.98
C SER A 5 -9.11 3.66 4.87
N GLY A 6 -8.00 4.36 5.09
CA GLY A 6 -7.42 5.25 4.08
C GLY A 6 -6.97 4.43 2.88
N VAL A 7 -7.56 4.72 1.72
CA VAL A 7 -7.01 4.27 0.43
C VAL A 7 -5.87 5.24 0.08
N PHE A 8 -4.69 4.70 -0.22
CA PHE A 8 -3.53 5.50 -0.63
C PHE A 8 -3.31 5.34 -2.13
N THR A 9 -3.17 6.46 -2.84
CA THR A 9 -2.91 6.44 -4.29
C THR A 9 -1.46 6.79 -4.57
N VAL A 10 -0.81 5.98 -5.40
CA VAL A 10 0.54 6.21 -5.90
C VAL A 10 0.47 6.56 -7.39
N ASN A 11 0.98 7.74 -7.74
CA ASN A 11 1.13 8.20 -9.11
C ASN A 11 2.62 8.32 -9.45
N PHE A 12 3.01 7.87 -10.64
CA PHE A 12 4.37 7.95 -11.14
C PHE A 12 4.51 9.12 -12.11
N ASN A 13 5.59 9.90 -11.98
CA ASN A 13 5.92 10.98 -12.91
C ASN A 13 7.44 10.98 -13.20
N PRO A 14 7.87 10.70 -14.45
CA PRO A 14 7.04 10.37 -15.62
C PRO A 14 6.27 9.05 -15.44
N ALA A 15 5.21 8.86 -16.24
CA ALA A 15 4.42 7.62 -16.22
C ALA A 15 5.30 6.41 -16.57
N LEU A 16 5.00 5.26 -15.96
CA LEU A 16 5.69 4.00 -16.28
C LEU A 16 5.33 3.55 -17.70
N GLY A 17 6.25 2.89 -18.39
CA GLY A 17 5.97 2.31 -19.71
C GLY A 17 5.05 1.09 -19.63
N ALA A 18 4.42 0.71 -20.74
CA ALA A 18 3.60 -0.50 -20.77
C ALA A 18 4.44 -1.76 -20.46
N GLY A 19 3.90 -2.67 -19.65
CA GLY A 19 4.55 -3.93 -19.28
C GLY A 19 3.96 -4.59 -18.05
N ASN A 20 4.47 -5.78 -17.73
CA ASN A 20 4.18 -6.46 -16.48
C ASN A 20 5.15 -5.96 -15.40
N TYR A 21 4.65 -5.78 -14.19
CA TYR A 21 5.42 -5.28 -13.06
C TYR A 21 5.18 -6.15 -11.83
N THR A 22 6.22 -6.31 -11.03
CA THR A 22 6.13 -6.87 -9.68
C THR A 22 6.06 -5.73 -8.67
N VAL A 23 5.14 -5.87 -7.70
CA VAL A 23 4.97 -4.90 -6.61
C VAL A 23 5.25 -5.58 -5.28
N LEU A 24 6.18 -5.00 -4.51
CA LEU A 24 6.50 -5.39 -3.15
C LEU A 24 5.95 -4.35 -2.17
N LEU A 25 5.28 -4.79 -1.12
CA LEU A 25 4.60 -3.94 -0.14
C LEU A 25 5.00 -4.34 1.29
N ASP A 26 5.32 -3.36 2.13
CA ASP A 26 5.45 -3.53 3.58
C ASP A 26 4.69 -2.39 4.28
N GLY A 27 3.83 -2.75 5.23
CA GLY A 27 3.06 -1.80 6.02
C GLY A 27 3.30 -2.00 7.50
N ARG A 28 3.35 -0.91 8.27
CA ARG A 28 3.56 -0.94 9.73
C ARG A 28 2.52 -0.12 10.48
N THR A 29 2.11 -0.65 11.61
CA THR A 29 1.26 0.05 12.57
C THR A 29 2.09 0.94 13.50
N SER A 30 1.44 1.82 14.28
CA SER A 30 2.08 2.70 15.26
C SER A 30 2.97 2.01 16.30
N ASN A 31 2.82 0.69 16.47
CA ASN A 31 3.61 -0.14 17.38
C ASN A 31 4.62 -1.04 16.64
N GLY A 32 4.82 -0.83 15.33
CA GLY A 32 5.78 -1.58 14.50
C GLY A 32 5.31 -2.96 14.02
N ARG A 33 4.05 -3.34 14.27
CA ARG A 33 3.49 -4.61 13.79
C ARG A 33 3.28 -4.58 12.28
N SER A 34 3.43 -5.74 11.63
CA SER A 34 3.16 -5.88 10.21
C SER A 34 1.67 -5.71 9.92
N LEU A 35 1.37 -4.88 8.92
CA LEU A 35 0.03 -4.62 8.39
C LEU A 35 -0.16 -5.38 7.08
N ALA A 36 -1.24 -6.13 6.97
CA ALA A 36 -1.64 -6.70 5.69
C ALA A 36 -2.00 -5.56 4.72
N LEU A 37 -1.39 -5.55 3.54
CA LEU A 37 -1.65 -4.57 2.49
C LEU A 37 -2.12 -5.28 1.21
N ARG A 38 -2.96 -4.59 0.44
CA ARG A 38 -3.36 -5.00 -0.90
C ARG A 38 -3.06 -3.86 -1.87
N SER A 39 -2.48 -4.19 -3.02
CA SER A 39 -2.40 -3.28 -4.17
C SER A 39 -3.49 -3.60 -5.18
N GLY A 40 -4.03 -2.57 -5.82
CA GLY A 40 -4.88 -2.66 -7.00
C GLY A 40 -4.51 -1.60 -8.04
N GLY A 41 -5.20 -1.66 -9.18
CA GLY A 41 -4.96 -0.75 -10.31
C GLY A 41 -3.93 -1.25 -11.31
N ASP A 42 -3.54 -0.37 -12.22
CA ASP A 42 -2.54 -0.60 -13.26
C ASP A 42 -1.29 0.24 -12.91
N PRO A 43 -0.11 -0.36 -12.71
CA PRO A 43 1.13 0.36 -12.43
C PRO A 43 1.42 1.51 -13.41
N VAL A 44 0.98 1.40 -14.67
CA VAL A 44 1.13 2.43 -15.69
C VAL A 44 0.25 3.65 -15.41
N ALA A 45 -0.99 3.44 -14.94
CA ALA A 45 -1.97 4.49 -14.66
C ALA A 45 -1.90 5.01 -13.21
N GLY A 46 -1.37 4.20 -12.29
CA GLY A 46 -1.29 4.45 -10.86
C GLY A 46 -1.77 3.27 -10.03
N LEU A 47 -1.20 3.13 -8.83
CA LEU A 47 -1.55 2.06 -7.89
C LEU A 47 -2.43 2.58 -6.77
N THR A 48 -3.38 1.75 -6.32
CA THR A 48 -4.12 1.97 -5.08
C THR A 48 -3.65 0.96 -4.03
N LEU A 49 -3.24 1.46 -2.87
CA LEU A 49 -2.82 0.65 -1.73
C LEU A 49 -3.90 0.73 -0.67
N THR A 50 -4.38 -0.44 -0.24
CA THR A 50 -5.43 -0.56 0.77
C THR A 50 -4.95 -1.40 1.94
N PRO A 51 -5.06 -0.90 3.18
CA PRO A 51 -4.94 -1.71 4.37
C PRO A 51 -5.95 -2.85 4.34
N GLY A 52 -5.48 -4.06 4.64
CA GLY A 52 -6.31 -5.23 4.85
C GLY A 52 -6.95 -5.25 6.24
N TRP A 53 -7.22 -6.46 6.73
CA TRP A 53 -7.76 -6.62 8.08
C TRP A 53 -6.65 -6.46 9.12
N LEU A 54 -6.85 -5.55 10.06
CA LEU A 54 -6.04 -5.44 11.26
C LEU A 54 -6.99 -5.49 12.45
N ASP A 55 -6.95 -6.57 13.24
CA ASP A 55 -7.51 -6.54 14.58
C ASP A 55 -6.51 -5.81 15.48
N ALA A 56 -6.56 -4.49 15.35
CA ALA A 56 -5.49 -3.60 15.72
C ALA A 56 -5.47 -3.25 17.21
N GLY A 57 -6.42 -3.73 18.01
CA GLY A 57 -6.55 -3.29 19.41
C GLY A 57 -6.61 -1.76 19.61
N GLY A 58 -6.93 -0.98 18.56
CA GLY A 58 -6.86 0.49 18.55
C GLY A 58 -5.60 1.12 17.94
N GLU A 59 -4.68 0.36 17.35
CA GLU A 59 -3.50 0.88 16.63
C GLU A 59 -3.89 1.67 15.35
N THR A 60 -2.96 2.47 14.82
CA THR A 60 -3.12 3.22 13.55
C THR A 60 -2.06 2.83 12.53
N ILE A 61 -2.27 3.20 11.26
CA ILE A 61 -1.27 3.06 10.19
C ILE A 61 -0.17 4.09 10.44
N GLN A 62 1.09 3.64 10.51
CA GLN A 62 2.23 4.53 10.70
C GLN A 62 3.01 4.73 9.41
N SER A 63 3.27 3.66 8.67
CA SER A 63 4.02 3.73 7.41
C SER A 63 3.61 2.65 6.43
N ILE A 64 3.73 2.99 5.14
CA ILE A 64 3.60 2.07 4.01
C ILE A 64 4.80 2.32 3.09
N CYS A 65 5.61 1.28 2.89
CA CYS A 65 6.71 1.26 1.94
C CYS A 65 6.33 0.37 0.77
N PHE A 66 6.71 0.78 -0.45
CA PHE A 66 6.49 -0.02 -1.65
C PHE A 66 7.68 0.05 -2.60
N MET A 67 7.86 -1.00 -3.39
CA MET A 67 8.80 -1.04 -4.49
C MET A 67 8.10 -1.64 -5.72
N VAL A 68 8.33 -1.01 -6.88
CA VAL A 68 7.85 -1.50 -8.18
C VAL A 68 9.07 -1.86 -9.02
N ALA A 69 9.08 -3.06 -9.58
CA ALA A 69 10.13 -3.57 -10.45
C ALA A 69 9.53 -4.17 -11.73
N ARG A 70 10.28 -4.12 -12.82
CA ARG A 70 9.92 -4.72 -14.11
C ARG A 70 10.78 -5.93 -14.38
#